data_AF-A0A7V9HJV7-F1
#
_entry.id   AF-A0A7V9HJV7-F1
#
_cell.length_a   1.000
_cell.length_b   1.000
_cell.length_c   1.000
_cell.angle_alpha   90.00
_cell.angle_beta   90.00
_cell.angle_gamma   90.00
#
_symmetry.space_group_name_H-M   'P 1'
#
loop_
_entity.id
_entity.type
_entity.pdbx_description
1 polymer ?
#
loop_
_entity_poly.entity_id
_entity_poly.type
_entity_poly.pdbx_seq_one_letter_code
_entity_poly.pdbx_strand_id
1 'polypeptide(L)'
;WNLSGGSCHVTDFSNASRTMLYDIRSLSWSDELLADLDIPSSLLAEVHGNTDVLCETDPTLLGRAIPVGGVAGDQQSALFGQACFAPGEAKNTYGTGSFLLMQTGTEAIVSSHDMLTTIAWGIDGVVEYALEGAIFVTGAAVQWLRDGLGIIDQAADIEALAASVDDAAGVAFVPALAGLGAPYWDSGARGTITGLSRGSTAAHIARATLEAITFQSRDVLDAMQADSGITLEELRVDGGASANDLLMQIQADVLGVPVVRPRNVETTVLGAAYLSGIAVGVWDGREDVRATWEVDRRFEPRWSEDERASRYAGWKDAVGRALSRDRDRNL
;
A
#
# COMPACT_ATOMS: atom_id res chain seq x y z
N TRP A 1 22.94 -1.89 12.77
CA TRP A 1 23.60 -1.30 13.95
C TRP A 1 23.49 -2.14 15.22
N ASN A 2 22.37 -2.10 15.97
CA ASN A 2 22.30 -2.76 17.29
C ASN A 2 22.52 -4.29 17.23
N LEU A 3 21.92 -4.96 16.23
CA LEU A 3 22.06 -6.40 16.06
C LEU A 3 23.50 -6.86 15.89
N SER A 4 24.39 -6.03 15.33
CA SER A 4 25.79 -6.36 15.08
C SER A 4 26.74 -5.80 16.16
N GLY A 5 26.22 -5.29 17.28
CA GLY A 5 27.03 -4.65 18.31
C GLY A 5 27.67 -3.33 17.87
N GLY A 6 27.09 -2.63 16.90
CA GLY A 6 27.60 -1.37 16.36
C GLY A 6 28.69 -1.51 15.29
N SER A 7 29.00 -2.72 14.86
CA SER A 7 30.00 -2.98 13.81
C SER A 7 29.51 -2.67 12.38
N CYS A 8 28.20 -2.53 12.17
CA CYS A 8 27.59 -2.46 10.85
C CYS A 8 26.59 -1.29 10.77
N HIS A 9 26.91 -0.34 9.90
CA HIS A 9 26.09 0.84 9.58
C HIS A 9 25.69 0.83 8.10
N VAL A 10 24.58 0.14 7.82
CA VAL A 10 24.14 -0.20 6.47
C VAL A 10 22.63 0.01 6.33
N THR A 11 22.19 0.20 5.10
CA THR A 11 20.79 0.20 4.66
C THR A 11 20.69 -0.50 3.30
N ASP A 12 19.47 -0.78 2.84
CA ASP A 12 19.21 -1.26 1.48
C ASP A 12 18.67 -0.14 0.57
N PHE A 13 18.59 -0.42 -0.73
CA PHE A 13 18.08 0.51 -1.74
C PHE A 13 16.65 1.02 -1.46
N SER A 14 15.75 0.14 -1.04
CA SER A 14 14.35 0.51 -0.83
C SER A 14 14.22 1.51 0.32
N ASN A 15 14.84 1.26 1.48
CA ASN A 15 14.83 2.21 2.60
C ASN A 15 15.58 3.50 2.27
N ALA A 16 16.73 3.43 1.60
CA ALA A 16 17.48 4.62 1.18
C ALA A 16 16.63 5.55 0.29
N SER A 17 15.84 4.96 -0.62
CA SER A 17 14.95 5.72 -1.52
C SER A 17 13.83 6.50 -0.82
N ARG A 18 13.56 6.24 0.47
CA ARG A 18 12.52 6.92 1.25
C ARG A 18 13.05 8.09 2.09
N THR A 19 14.34 8.38 2.00
CA THR A 19 14.99 9.43 2.81
C THR A 19 14.91 10.84 2.20
N MET A 20 14.54 10.95 0.91
CA MET A 20 14.75 12.15 0.09
C MET A 20 16.21 12.55 -0.12
N LEU A 21 17.19 11.76 0.35
CA LEU A 21 18.62 12.06 0.21
C LEU A 21 19.32 11.14 -0.81
N TYR A 22 18.63 10.09 -1.25
CA TYR A 22 19.18 9.07 -2.15
C TYR A 22 18.68 9.29 -3.57
N ASP A 23 19.60 9.46 -4.52
CA ASP A 23 19.24 9.52 -5.94
C ASP A 23 18.98 8.10 -6.44
N ILE A 24 17.71 7.82 -6.70
CA ILE A 24 17.25 6.50 -7.14
C ILE A 24 17.73 6.12 -8.54
N ARG A 25 18.25 7.05 -9.35
CA ARG A 25 18.75 6.78 -10.70
C ARG A 25 20.24 6.47 -10.72
N SER A 26 21.02 7.27 -9.99
CA SER A 26 22.48 7.05 -9.87
C SER A 26 22.83 6.03 -8.80
N LEU A 27 21.86 5.66 -7.94
CA LEU A 27 22.02 4.70 -6.85
C LEU A 27 23.11 5.12 -5.85
N SER A 28 23.14 6.41 -5.52
CA SER A 28 24.01 6.95 -4.48
C SER A 28 23.31 8.05 -3.67
N TRP A 29 23.86 8.35 -2.50
CA TRP A 29 23.49 9.55 -1.77
C TRP A 29 23.77 10.79 -2.63
N SER A 30 22.83 11.75 -2.67
CA SER A 30 22.93 12.95 -3.49
C SER A 30 23.71 14.04 -2.76
N ASP A 31 24.93 14.33 -3.22
CA ASP A 31 25.77 15.40 -2.65
C ASP A 31 25.06 16.77 -2.69
N GLU A 32 24.22 17.03 -3.70
CA GLU A 32 23.43 18.25 -3.81
C GLU A 32 22.39 18.37 -2.69
N LEU A 33 21.58 17.32 -2.49
CA LEU A 33 20.53 17.32 -1.45
C LEU A 33 21.12 17.33 -0.04
N LEU A 34 22.28 16.68 0.16
CA LEU A 34 23.01 16.72 1.41
C LEU A 34 23.56 18.12 1.72
N ALA A 35 24.11 18.81 0.72
CA ALA A 35 24.59 20.18 0.87
C ALA A 35 23.45 21.17 1.16
N ASP A 36 22.32 21.04 0.46
CA ASP A 36 21.15 21.91 0.64
C ASP A 36 20.53 21.79 2.04
N LEU A 37 20.60 20.61 2.65
CA LEU A 37 20.06 20.31 3.98
C LEU A 37 21.11 20.37 5.10
N ASP A 38 22.36 20.74 4.80
CA ASP A 38 23.50 20.79 5.74
C ASP A 38 23.74 19.45 6.47
N ILE A 39 23.68 18.33 5.72
CA ILE A 39 23.88 16.97 6.25
C ILE A 39 25.25 16.43 5.82
N PRO A 40 26.17 16.13 6.75
CA PRO A 40 27.45 15.56 6.41
C PRO A 40 27.31 14.09 5.97
N SER A 41 27.87 13.75 4.81
CA SER A 41 27.81 12.41 4.21
C SER A 41 28.40 11.30 5.09
N SER A 42 29.30 11.64 6.01
CA SER A 42 29.88 10.69 6.97
C SER A 42 28.88 10.11 7.98
N LEU A 43 27.68 10.69 8.08
CA LEU A 43 26.59 10.16 8.91
C LEU A 43 25.71 9.14 8.18
N LEU A 44 25.90 8.94 6.87
CA LEU A 44 25.03 8.08 6.09
C LEU A 44 25.51 6.64 6.12
N ALA A 45 24.56 5.71 6.07
CA ALA A 45 24.82 4.29 6.01
C ALA A 45 25.30 3.89 4.60
N GLU A 46 26.10 2.83 4.51
CA GLU A 46 26.41 2.20 3.23
C GLU A 46 25.16 1.51 2.68
N VAL A 47 24.91 1.66 1.37
CA VAL A 47 23.71 1.11 0.71
C VAL A 47 24.07 -0.17 -0.03
N HIS A 48 23.32 -1.24 0.23
CA HIS A 48 23.53 -2.57 -0.33
C HIS A 48 22.28 -3.10 -1.05
N GLY A 49 22.45 -4.19 -1.79
CA GLY A 49 21.36 -4.94 -2.40
C GLY A 49 20.44 -5.59 -1.36
N ASN A 50 19.19 -5.80 -1.76
CA ASN A 50 18.15 -6.36 -0.89
C ASN A 50 18.35 -7.86 -0.60
N THR A 51 19.26 -8.53 -1.31
CA THR A 51 19.61 -9.95 -1.11
C THR A 51 21.07 -10.13 -0.69
N ASP A 52 21.75 -9.06 -0.30
CA ASP A 52 23.12 -9.15 0.22
C ASP A 52 23.13 -9.60 1.68
N VAL A 53 24.15 -10.37 2.06
CA VAL A 53 24.48 -10.61 3.48
C VAL A 53 25.27 -9.41 3.98
N LEU A 54 24.65 -8.59 4.82
CA LEU A 54 25.17 -7.28 5.22
C LEU A 54 26.15 -7.37 6.40
N CYS A 55 25.83 -8.23 7.37
CA CYS A 55 26.66 -8.47 8.54
C CYS A 55 26.23 -9.75 9.27
N GLU A 56 26.81 -10.00 10.44
CA GLU A 56 26.32 -11.01 11.39
C GLU A 56 25.85 -10.34 12.68
N THR A 57 24.91 -10.98 13.37
CA THR A 57 24.52 -10.56 14.72
C THR A 57 25.66 -10.75 15.71
N ASP A 58 25.75 -9.88 16.71
CA ASP A 58 26.60 -10.10 17.88
C ASP A 58 26.23 -11.44 18.53
N PRO A 59 27.18 -12.40 18.68
CA PRO A 59 26.91 -13.72 19.25
C PRO A 59 26.31 -13.67 20.65
N THR A 60 26.53 -12.60 21.41
CA THR A 60 25.99 -12.43 22.76
C THR A 60 24.47 -12.26 22.79
N LEU A 61 23.85 -11.85 21.68
CA LEU A 61 22.40 -11.65 21.59
C LEU A 61 21.62 -12.96 21.45
N LEU A 62 22.12 -13.89 20.64
CA LEU A 62 21.39 -15.11 20.24
C LEU A 62 22.18 -16.41 20.53
N GLY A 63 23.31 -16.31 21.25
CA GLY A 63 24.19 -17.43 21.58
C GLY A 63 25.09 -17.90 20.43
N ARG A 64 24.97 -17.29 19.25
CA ARG A 64 25.81 -17.50 18.06
C ARG A 64 25.66 -16.32 17.10
N ALA A 65 26.66 -16.13 16.23
CA ALA A 65 26.51 -15.26 15.08
C ALA A 65 25.44 -15.82 14.13
N ILE A 66 24.56 -14.96 13.64
CA ILE A 66 23.57 -15.27 12.62
C ILE A 66 23.72 -14.24 11.50
N PRO A 67 23.81 -14.67 10.22
CA PRO A 67 23.83 -13.76 9.09
C PRO A 67 22.59 -12.85 9.08
N VAL A 68 22.81 -11.56 8.86
CA VAL A 68 21.77 -10.55 8.66
C VAL A 68 21.89 -10.09 7.21
N GLY A 69 20.91 -10.51 6.41
CA GLY A 69 20.72 -10.07 5.03
C GLY A 69 19.21 -9.96 4.76
N GLY A 70 18.83 -9.58 3.56
CA GLY A 70 17.40 -9.54 3.23
C GLY A 70 16.64 -8.35 3.80
N VAL A 71 17.19 -7.14 3.67
CA VAL A 71 16.58 -5.93 4.22
C VAL A 71 15.76 -5.24 3.14
N ALA A 72 14.55 -4.79 3.49
CA ALA A 72 13.70 -3.96 2.65
C ALA A 72 12.78 -3.09 3.52
N GLY A 73 12.28 -1.99 2.96
CA GLY A 73 11.15 -1.23 3.51
C GLY A 73 9.94 -2.15 3.63
N ASP A 74 9.09 -1.92 4.62
CA ASP A 74 7.94 -2.79 4.93
C ASP A 74 6.98 -2.99 3.75
N GLN A 75 6.72 -1.93 2.99
CA GLN A 75 5.82 -1.94 1.84
C GLN A 75 6.43 -2.66 0.63
N GLN A 76 7.71 -2.44 0.36
CA GLN A 76 8.49 -3.16 -0.66
C GLN A 76 8.65 -4.63 -0.29
N SER A 77 8.83 -4.91 1.00
CA SER A 77 8.87 -6.26 1.53
C SER A 77 7.53 -6.96 1.33
N ALA A 78 6.40 -6.29 1.60
CA ALA A 78 5.07 -6.82 1.28
C ALA A 78 4.87 -7.07 -0.23
N LEU A 79 5.36 -6.18 -1.09
CA LEU A 79 5.35 -6.38 -2.55
C LEU A 79 6.13 -7.64 -2.95
N PHE A 80 7.31 -7.84 -2.35
CA PHE A 80 8.11 -9.04 -2.58
C PHE A 80 7.44 -10.31 -2.02
N GLY A 81 6.89 -10.23 -0.81
CA GLY A 81 6.18 -11.33 -0.14
C GLY A 81 4.89 -11.76 -0.85
N GLN A 82 4.26 -10.83 -1.56
CA GLN A 82 3.14 -11.11 -2.48
C GLN A 82 3.58 -11.74 -3.80
N ALA A 83 4.88 -11.95 -4.02
CA ALA A 83 5.46 -12.44 -5.27
C ALA A 83 5.14 -11.57 -6.49
N CYS A 84 5.04 -10.24 -6.32
CA CYS A 84 4.80 -9.28 -7.40
C CYS A 84 6.12 -8.91 -8.10
N PHE A 85 6.73 -9.86 -8.81
CA PHE A 85 8.05 -9.71 -9.43
C PHE A 85 8.05 -9.16 -10.86
N ALA A 86 6.89 -9.02 -11.50
CA ALA A 86 6.79 -8.57 -12.89
C ALA A 86 6.09 -7.21 -13.02
N PRO A 87 6.41 -6.42 -14.07
CA PRO A 87 5.75 -5.13 -14.30
C PRO A 87 4.23 -5.26 -14.38
N GLY A 88 3.52 -4.40 -13.66
CA GLY A 88 2.06 -4.42 -13.55
C GLY A 88 1.52 -5.30 -12.43
N GLU A 89 2.31 -6.21 -11.86
CA GLU A 89 1.92 -6.89 -10.64
C GLU A 89 1.91 -5.87 -9.49
N ALA A 90 0.78 -5.77 -8.81
CA ALA A 90 0.55 -4.80 -7.75
C ALA A 90 -0.04 -5.45 -6.50
N LYS A 91 0.23 -4.83 -5.36
CA LYS A 91 -0.41 -5.19 -4.09
C LYS A 91 -1.00 -3.99 -3.39
N ASN A 92 -2.00 -4.25 -2.56
CA ASN A 92 -2.53 -3.30 -1.60
C ASN A 92 -2.51 -3.86 -0.17
N THR A 93 -1.86 -3.15 0.74
CA THR A 93 -1.87 -3.50 2.17
C THR A 93 -2.95 -2.69 2.87
N TYR A 94 -4.00 -3.34 3.39
CA TYR A 94 -5.08 -2.70 4.13
C TYR A 94 -4.83 -2.69 5.64
N GLY A 95 -4.23 -1.59 6.13
CA GLY A 95 -4.02 -1.31 7.55
C GLY A 95 -4.82 -0.09 8.03
N THR A 96 -4.25 0.68 8.96
CA THR A 96 -4.80 1.98 9.41
C THR A 96 -5.02 2.91 8.20
N GLY A 97 -3.97 3.05 7.40
CA GLY A 97 -4.00 3.52 6.02
C GLY A 97 -3.82 2.35 5.05
N SER A 98 -3.89 2.62 3.76
CA SER A 98 -3.58 1.64 2.71
C SER A 98 -2.41 2.09 1.87
N PHE A 99 -1.56 1.15 1.49
CA PHE A 99 -0.37 1.40 0.68
C PHE A 99 -0.39 0.48 -0.55
N LEU A 100 -0.54 1.11 -1.69
CA LEU A 100 -0.54 0.49 -3.00
C LEU A 100 0.86 0.60 -3.60
N LEU A 101 1.39 -0.54 -4.07
CA LEU A 101 2.64 -0.57 -4.81
C LEU A 101 2.41 -1.37 -6.10
N MET A 102 2.87 -0.82 -7.22
CA MET A 102 2.89 -1.47 -8.53
C MET A 102 4.33 -1.61 -8.98
N GLN A 103 4.76 -2.83 -9.30
CA GLN A 103 6.11 -3.08 -9.84
C GLN A 103 6.19 -2.51 -11.28
N THR A 104 7.26 -1.79 -11.60
CA THR A 104 7.44 -1.09 -12.89
C THR A 104 8.70 -1.51 -13.66
N GLY A 105 9.31 -2.62 -13.28
CA GLY A 105 10.53 -3.16 -13.88
C GLY A 105 11.75 -2.30 -13.56
N THR A 106 12.67 -2.19 -14.52
CA THR A 106 13.96 -1.49 -14.34
C THR A 106 13.91 -0.01 -14.68
N GLU A 107 12.73 0.55 -14.96
CA GLU A 107 12.56 1.97 -15.30
C GLU A 107 11.92 2.74 -14.14
N ALA A 108 12.58 3.82 -13.72
CA ALA A 108 12.07 4.77 -12.74
C ALA A 108 11.06 5.73 -13.40
N ILE A 109 9.77 5.39 -13.32
CA ILE A 109 8.66 6.17 -13.90
C ILE A 109 8.41 7.42 -13.07
N VAL A 110 8.57 8.61 -13.64
CA VAL A 110 8.23 9.89 -12.99
C VAL A 110 6.73 10.09 -13.10
N SER A 111 6.06 10.20 -11.95
CA SER A 111 4.61 10.40 -11.92
C SER A 111 4.21 11.79 -12.41
N SER A 112 3.15 11.83 -13.21
CA SER A 112 2.39 13.02 -13.58
C SER A 112 1.01 13.10 -12.88
N HIS A 113 0.68 12.10 -12.06
CA HIS A 113 -0.57 11.97 -11.30
C HIS A 113 -0.32 11.87 -9.78
N ASP A 114 0.75 12.52 -9.30
CA ASP A 114 1.11 12.66 -7.89
C ASP A 114 1.33 11.34 -7.12
N MET A 115 1.89 10.33 -7.79
CA MET A 115 2.42 9.10 -7.19
C MET A 115 3.89 9.25 -6.81
N LEU A 116 4.37 8.39 -5.90
CA LEU A 116 5.77 8.32 -5.55
C LEU A 116 6.48 7.31 -6.45
N THR A 117 7.58 7.71 -7.09
CA THR A 117 8.54 6.79 -7.70
C THR A 117 9.50 6.30 -6.61
N THR A 118 9.65 4.98 -6.46
CA THR A 118 10.53 4.38 -5.44
C THR A 118 11.28 3.17 -5.99
N ILE A 119 12.33 2.75 -5.29
CA ILE A 119 13.00 1.48 -5.58
C ILE A 119 12.20 0.37 -4.90
N ALA A 120 11.84 -0.66 -5.67
CA ALA A 120 11.24 -1.88 -5.13
C ALA A 120 12.31 -2.71 -4.41
N TRP A 121 13.40 -3.06 -5.11
CA TRP A 121 14.55 -3.78 -4.57
C TRP A 121 15.72 -3.79 -5.56
N GLY A 122 16.91 -4.15 -5.08
CA GLY A 122 18.07 -4.55 -5.88
C GLY A 122 18.45 -6.02 -5.63
N ILE A 123 18.44 -6.84 -6.68
CA ILE A 123 18.78 -8.27 -6.62
C ILE A 123 19.74 -8.59 -7.77
N ASP A 124 20.83 -9.32 -7.48
CA ASP A 124 21.86 -9.69 -8.46
C ASP A 124 22.39 -8.50 -9.30
N GLY A 125 22.53 -7.33 -8.66
CA GLY A 125 22.99 -6.10 -9.30
C GLY A 125 21.96 -5.40 -10.21
N VAL A 126 20.74 -5.90 -10.28
CA VAL A 126 19.63 -5.28 -11.02
C VAL A 126 18.69 -4.58 -10.04
N VAL A 127 18.47 -3.28 -10.25
CA VAL A 127 17.51 -2.49 -9.47
C VAL A 127 16.20 -2.41 -10.22
N GLU A 128 15.12 -2.74 -9.52
CA GLU A 128 13.74 -2.64 -9.99
C GLU A 128 12.98 -1.58 -9.18
N TYR A 129 12.00 -0.95 -9.81
CA TYR A 129 11.26 0.19 -9.28
C TYR A 129 9.79 -0.15 -9.06
N ALA A 130 9.13 0.73 -8.32
CA ALA A 130 7.70 0.71 -8.14
C ALA A 130 7.12 2.13 -8.17
N LEU A 131 5.85 2.22 -8.56
CA LEU A 131 5.00 3.35 -8.20
C LEU A 131 4.31 3.04 -6.87
N GLU A 132 4.28 4.02 -5.98
CA GLU A 132 3.68 3.92 -4.65
C GLU A 132 2.63 5.03 -4.45
N GLY A 133 1.47 4.63 -3.90
CA GLY A 133 0.41 5.54 -3.51
C GLY A 133 -0.06 5.22 -2.09
N ALA A 134 -0.19 6.26 -1.27
CA ALA A 134 -0.58 6.16 0.13
C ALA A 134 -1.98 6.76 0.36
N ILE A 135 -2.85 5.96 0.98
CA ILE A 135 -4.20 6.33 1.39
C ILE A 135 -4.21 6.42 2.91
N PHE A 136 -4.35 7.61 3.47
CA PHE A 136 -4.13 7.81 4.90
C PHE A 136 -5.18 7.14 5.80
N VAL A 137 -6.43 7.06 5.35
CA VAL A 137 -7.55 6.62 6.19
C VAL A 137 -8.31 5.49 5.49
N THR A 138 -8.08 4.26 5.95
CA THR A 138 -8.83 3.07 5.52
C THR A 138 -9.34 2.29 6.72
N GLY A 139 -8.53 1.46 7.37
CA GLY A 139 -8.88 0.81 8.64
C GLY A 139 -9.20 1.83 9.74
N ALA A 140 -8.57 3.01 9.72
CA ALA A 140 -8.91 4.12 10.60
C ALA A 140 -10.36 4.63 10.42
N ALA A 141 -10.95 4.49 9.22
CA ALA A 141 -12.36 4.84 9.00
C ALA A 141 -13.29 3.87 9.74
N VAL A 142 -12.98 2.57 9.67
CA VAL A 142 -13.69 1.53 10.43
C VAL A 142 -13.52 1.75 11.93
N GLN A 143 -12.30 2.06 12.38
CA GLN A 143 -12.02 2.39 13.77
C GLN A 143 -12.83 3.61 14.23
N TRP A 144 -12.96 4.64 13.39
CA TRP A 144 -13.78 5.82 13.70
C TRP A 144 -15.27 5.50 13.84
N LEU A 145 -15.80 4.55 13.05
CA LEU A 145 -17.18 4.07 13.25
C LEU A 145 -17.39 3.40 14.60
N ARG A 146 -16.36 2.71 15.11
CA ARG A 146 -16.35 2.06 16.43
C ARG A 146 -16.20 3.07 17.56
N ASP A 147 -15.09 3.79 17.58
CA ASP A 147 -14.68 4.63 18.70
C ASP A 147 -15.37 6.00 18.70
N GLY A 148 -15.65 6.52 17.51
CA GLY A 148 -16.22 7.86 17.31
C GLY A 148 -17.74 7.85 17.20
N LEU A 149 -18.28 7.11 16.22
CA LEU A 149 -19.71 7.08 15.95
C LEU A 149 -20.47 6.07 16.82
N GLY A 150 -19.80 5.03 17.31
CA GLY A 150 -20.38 4.01 18.18
C GLY A 150 -21.43 3.13 17.51
N ILE A 151 -21.33 2.89 16.20
CA ILE A 151 -22.31 2.05 15.45
C ILE A 151 -21.88 0.58 15.32
N ILE A 152 -20.66 0.27 15.74
CA ILE A 152 -20.09 -1.07 15.83
C ILE A 152 -19.28 -1.18 17.13
N ASP A 153 -19.22 -2.36 17.74
CA ASP A 153 -18.49 -2.59 18.99
C ASP A 153 -17.04 -3.02 18.72
N GLN A 154 -16.83 -3.79 17.64
CA GLN A 154 -15.54 -4.25 17.17
C GLN A 154 -15.37 -3.95 15.68
N ALA A 155 -14.12 -3.84 15.22
CA ALA A 155 -13.84 -3.57 13.81
C ALA A 155 -14.39 -4.66 12.88
N ALA A 156 -14.44 -5.92 13.33
CA ALA A 156 -14.99 -7.04 12.58
C ALA A 156 -16.51 -6.95 12.37
N ASP A 157 -17.24 -6.25 13.25
CA ASP A 157 -18.70 -6.15 13.18
C ASP A 157 -19.17 -5.34 11.96
N ILE A 158 -18.28 -4.54 11.35
CA ILE A 158 -18.61 -3.76 10.16
C ILE A 158 -19.07 -4.65 9.00
N GLU A 159 -18.52 -5.86 8.87
CA GLU A 159 -18.86 -6.76 7.76
C GLU A 159 -20.31 -7.20 7.85
N ALA A 160 -20.72 -7.73 9.00
CA ALA A 160 -22.10 -8.18 9.22
C ALA A 160 -23.09 -7.01 9.11
N LEU A 161 -22.73 -5.83 9.64
CA LEU A 161 -23.56 -4.64 9.56
C LEU A 161 -23.71 -4.15 8.11
N ALA A 162 -22.63 -4.04 7.35
CA ALA A 162 -22.65 -3.60 5.95
C ALA A 162 -23.29 -4.63 5.02
N ALA A 163 -23.22 -5.92 5.35
CA ALA A 163 -23.87 -6.99 4.60
C ALA A 163 -25.39 -7.09 4.86
N SER A 164 -25.93 -6.38 5.85
CA SER A 164 -27.37 -6.35 6.15
C SER A 164 -28.19 -5.49 5.16
N VAL A 165 -27.51 -4.79 4.25
CA VAL A 165 -28.09 -3.99 3.16
C VAL A 165 -27.43 -4.37 1.84
N ASP A 166 -28.17 -4.23 0.73
CA ASP A 166 -27.67 -4.60 -0.60
C ASP A 166 -26.61 -3.60 -1.13
N ASP A 167 -26.77 -2.32 -0.80
CA ASP A 167 -25.88 -1.23 -1.19
C ASP A 167 -25.89 -0.07 -0.17
N ALA A 168 -25.13 1.00 -0.45
CA ALA A 168 -25.10 2.20 0.38
C ALA A 168 -26.33 3.13 0.21
N ALA A 169 -27.31 2.78 -0.63
CA ALA A 169 -28.52 3.55 -0.92
C ALA A 169 -28.27 5.04 -1.22
N GLY A 170 -27.22 5.32 -1.98
CA GLY A 170 -26.78 6.67 -2.36
C GLY A 170 -25.96 7.41 -1.30
N VAL A 171 -25.74 6.82 -0.11
CA VAL A 171 -24.83 7.37 0.90
C VAL A 171 -23.39 7.20 0.41
N ALA A 172 -22.62 8.28 0.45
CA ALA A 172 -21.18 8.24 0.21
C ALA A 172 -20.45 8.78 1.43
N PHE A 173 -19.31 8.17 1.76
CA PHE A 173 -18.44 8.65 2.82
C PHE A 173 -17.05 8.89 2.25
N VAL A 174 -16.57 10.12 2.26
CA VAL A 174 -15.17 10.44 1.96
C VAL A 174 -14.42 10.48 3.30
N PRO A 175 -13.57 9.49 3.63
CA PRO A 175 -12.98 9.35 4.95
C PRO A 175 -11.73 10.24 5.13
N ALA A 176 -11.78 11.49 4.69
CA ALA A 176 -10.68 12.46 4.82
C ALA A 176 -10.50 12.98 6.28
N LEU A 177 -10.53 12.08 7.26
CA LEU A 177 -10.44 12.40 8.69
C LEU A 177 -9.09 13.04 9.07
N ALA A 178 -8.05 12.77 8.26
CA ALA A 178 -6.71 13.36 8.36
C ALA A 178 -6.28 14.05 7.05
N GLY A 179 -7.24 14.54 6.25
CA GLY A 179 -7.00 14.97 4.87
C GLY A 179 -7.04 13.80 3.88
N LEU A 180 -6.80 14.11 2.60
CA LEU A 180 -6.67 13.11 1.52
C LEU A 180 -5.21 12.99 1.09
N GLY A 181 -4.74 11.75 0.98
CA GLY A 181 -3.44 11.42 0.40
C GLY A 181 -3.50 11.38 -1.13
N ALA A 182 -2.73 10.49 -1.73
CA ALA A 182 -2.70 10.28 -3.18
C ALA A 182 -4.09 9.88 -3.73
N PRO A 183 -4.48 10.31 -4.95
CA PRO A 183 -3.79 11.27 -5.83
C PRO A 183 -4.14 12.75 -5.53
N TYR A 184 -4.86 13.04 -4.44
CA TYR A 184 -5.42 14.38 -4.20
C TYR A 184 -4.49 15.35 -3.47
N TRP A 185 -3.72 14.83 -2.51
CA TRP A 185 -2.79 15.57 -1.65
C TRP A 185 -3.39 16.85 -1.04
N ASP A 186 -4.59 16.72 -0.48
CA ASP A 186 -5.34 17.80 0.14
C ASP A 186 -5.42 17.62 1.66
N SER A 187 -4.50 18.27 2.38
CA SER A 187 -4.47 18.28 3.85
C SER A 187 -5.63 19.07 4.48
N GLY A 188 -6.31 19.92 3.70
CA GLY A 188 -7.47 20.69 4.10
C GLY A 188 -8.79 19.91 3.99
N ALA A 189 -8.82 18.83 3.20
CA ALA A 189 -9.99 17.98 3.06
C ALA A 189 -10.43 17.40 4.42
N ARG A 190 -11.73 17.19 4.61
CA ARG A 190 -12.29 16.67 5.87
C ARG A 190 -13.28 15.55 5.61
N GLY A 191 -13.40 14.65 6.58
CA GLY A 191 -14.38 13.57 6.58
C GLY A 191 -15.77 14.10 6.23
N THR A 192 -16.38 13.57 5.17
CA THR A 192 -17.64 14.10 4.62
C THR A 192 -18.57 12.94 4.28
N ILE A 193 -19.79 12.94 4.83
CA ILE A 193 -20.86 12.00 4.47
C ILE A 193 -21.91 12.77 3.68
N THR A 194 -22.27 12.27 2.50
CA THR A 194 -23.31 12.84 1.62
C THR A 194 -24.36 11.80 1.27
N GLY A 195 -25.47 12.24 0.66
CA GLY A 195 -26.50 11.33 0.13
C GLY A 195 -27.44 10.72 1.15
N LEU A 196 -27.42 11.18 2.42
CA LEU A 196 -28.36 10.71 3.44
C LEU A 196 -29.81 11.02 3.06
N SER A 197 -30.69 10.04 3.30
CA SER A 197 -32.14 10.16 3.18
C SER A 197 -32.82 9.75 4.49
N ARG A 198 -34.15 9.92 4.59
CA ARG A 198 -34.91 9.43 5.75
C ARG A 198 -34.83 7.91 5.96
N GLY A 199 -34.48 7.16 4.92
CA GLY A 199 -34.32 5.70 4.98
C GLY A 199 -32.90 5.24 5.29
N SER A 200 -31.92 6.14 5.34
CA SER A 200 -30.53 5.79 5.63
C SER A 200 -30.39 5.27 7.07
N THR A 201 -29.54 4.27 7.24
CA THR A 201 -29.31 3.57 8.52
C THR A 201 -27.81 3.45 8.79
N ALA A 202 -27.45 2.99 10.00
CA ALA A 202 -26.06 2.67 10.33
C ALA A 202 -25.44 1.65 9.36
N ALA A 203 -26.23 0.70 8.86
CA ALA A 203 -25.79 -0.28 7.86
C ALA A 203 -25.38 0.36 6.54
N HIS A 204 -26.12 1.37 6.05
CA HIS A 204 -25.76 2.10 4.84
C HIS A 204 -24.47 2.93 5.03
N ILE A 205 -24.24 3.47 6.24
CA ILE A 205 -22.98 4.17 6.56
C ILE A 205 -21.81 3.18 6.59
N ALA A 206 -21.97 2.03 7.26
CA ALA A 206 -20.97 0.97 7.28
C ALA A 206 -20.63 0.49 5.85
N ARG A 207 -21.66 0.31 5.01
CA ARG A 207 -21.50 -0.05 3.60
C ARG A 207 -20.76 1.03 2.81
N ALA A 208 -21.14 2.30 2.97
CA ALA A 208 -20.46 3.43 2.34
C ALA A 208 -18.99 3.55 2.79
N THR A 209 -18.67 3.19 4.03
CA THR A 209 -17.29 3.16 4.53
C THR A 209 -16.45 2.10 3.84
N LEU A 210 -16.97 0.88 3.65
CA LEU A 210 -16.26 -0.16 2.90
C LEU A 210 -16.09 0.24 1.42
N GLU A 211 -17.15 0.75 0.78
CA GLU A 211 -17.08 1.24 -0.60
C GLU A 211 -16.04 2.35 -0.76
N ALA A 212 -15.99 3.31 0.18
CA ALA A 212 -15.02 4.40 0.16
C ALA A 212 -13.56 3.93 0.25
N ILE A 213 -13.27 2.90 1.05
CA ILE A 213 -11.94 2.29 1.10
C ILE A 213 -11.56 1.79 -0.31
N THR A 214 -12.48 1.09 -0.96
CA THR A 214 -12.22 0.51 -2.29
C THR A 214 -12.10 1.53 -3.41
N PHE A 215 -12.89 2.61 -3.34
CA PHE A 215 -12.81 3.70 -4.31
C PHE A 215 -11.52 4.52 -4.18
N GLN A 216 -11.03 4.76 -2.95
CA GLN A 216 -9.71 5.38 -2.77
C GLN A 216 -8.60 4.51 -3.37
N SER A 217 -8.68 3.18 -3.20
CA SER A 217 -7.73 2.27 -3.85
C SER A 217 -7.80 2.32 -5.37
N ARG A 218 -9.01 2.46 -5.93
CA ARG A 218 -9.18 2.68 -7.37
C ARG A 218 -8.60 4.01 -7.84
N ASP A 219 -8.82 5.12 -7.13
CA ASP A 219 -8.26 6.42 -7.51
C ASP A 219 -6.73 6.35 -7.66
N VAL A 220 -6.06 5.66 -6.74
CA VAL A 220 -4.61 5.47 -6.76
C VAL A 220 -4.18 4.54 -7.91
N LEU A 221 -4.87 3.42 -8.12
CA LEU A 221 -4.55 2.49 -9.21
C LEU A 221 -4.81 3.10 -10.59
N ASP A 222 -5.88 3.86 -10.77
CA ASP A 222 -6.16 4.59 -12.02
C ASP A 222 -5.01 5.57 -12.31
N ALA A 223 -4.49 6.26 -11.30
CA ALA A 223 -3.33 7.16 -11.44
C ALA A 223 -2.03 6.39 -11.80
N MET A 224 -1.75 5.27 -11.14
CA MET A 224 -0.59 4.42 -11.44
C MET A 224 -0.62 3.88 -12.88
N GLN A 225 -1.78 3.43 -13.34
CA GLN A 225 -1.95 2.95 -14.72
C GLN A 225 -1.78 4.09 -15.73
N ALA A 226 -2.27 5.29 -15.41
CA ALA A 226 -2.09 6.47 -16.25
C ALA A 226 -0.62 6.91 -16.37
N ASP A 227 0.15 6.82 -15.28
CA ASP A 227 1.58 7.14 -15.29
C ASP A 227 2.45 6.08 -15.97
N SER A 228 2.14 4.81 -15.74
CA SER A 228 2.97 3.71 -16.23
C SER A 228 2.60 3.23 -17.64
N GLY A 229 1.37 3.48 -18.07
CA GLY A 229 0.80 2.85 -19.28
C GLY A 229 0.57 1.35 -19.14
N ILE A 230 0.76 0.78 -17.94
CA ILE A 230 0.55 -0.64 -17.64
C ILE A 230 -0.89 -0.82 -17.16
N THR A 231 -1.59 -1.81 -17.71
CA THR A 231 -2.94 -2.17 -17.25
C THR A 231 -2.83 -3.20 -16.12
N LEU A 232 -3.54 -2.98 -15.03
CA LEU A 232 -3.62 -3.92 -13.91
C LEU A 232 -4.45 -5.15 -14.32
N GLU A 233 -3.92 -6.36 -14.11
CA GLU A 233 -4.64 -7.61 -14.44
C GLU A 233 -5.27 -8.29 -13.21
N GLU A 234 -4.67 -8.12 -12.03
CA GLU A 234 -5.19 -8.56 -10.74
C GLU A 234 -4.60 -7.69 -9.63
N LEU A 235 -5.29 -7.58 -8.49
CA LEU A 235 -4.76 -6.93 -7.29
C LEU A 235 -4.53 -7.97 -6.20
N ARG A 236 -3.29 -8.09 -5.72
CA ARG A 236 -2.99 -8.89 -4.52
C ARG A 236 -3.20 -8.05 -3.27
N VAL A 237 -3.73 -8.65 -2.22
CA VAL A 237 -4.13 -7.91 -1.02
C VAL A 237 -3.61 -8.56 0.25
N ASP A 238 -3.28 -7.74 1.24
CA ASP A 238 -2.85 -8.19 2.57
C ASP A 238 -3.22 -7.15 3.63
N GLY A 239 -2.81 -7.38 4.87
CA GLY A 239 -3.15 -6.55 6.02
C GLY A 239 -4.50 -6.92 6.66
N GLY A 240 -4.73 -6.44 7.88
CA GLY A 240 -5.83 -6.88 8.74
C GLY A 240 -7.22 -6.67 8.14
N ALA A 241 -7.44 -5.60 7.38
CA ALA A 241 -8.76 -5.35 6.78
C ALA A 241 -9.07 -6.28 5.59
N SER A 242 -8.05 -6.93 5.00
CA SER A 242 -8.24 -7.90 3.90
C SER A 242 -8.99 -9.16 4.33
N ALA A 243 -9.12 -9.42 5.64
CA ALA A 243 -9.93 -10.51 6.18
C ALA A 243 -11.44 -10.33 5.94
N ASN A 244 -11.90 -9.10 5.66
CA ASN A 244 -13.29 -8.79 5.38
C ASN A 244 -13.64 -9.19 3.93
N ASP A 245 -14.39 -10.28 3.76
CA ASP A 245 -14.71 -10.82 2.44
C ASP A 245 -15.61 -9.88 1.63
N LEU A 246 -16.51 -9.15 2.31
CA LEU A 246 -17.33 -8.13 1.66
C LEU A 246 -16.48 -6.99 1.08
N LEU A 247 -15.49 -6.49 1.83
CA LEU A 247 -14.57 -5.46 1.36
C LEU A 247 -13.78 -5.94 0.13
N MET A 248 -13.26 -7.16 0.18
CA MET A 248 -12.50 -7.74 -0.94
C MET A 248 -13.38 -7.95 -2.19
N GLN A 249 -14.63 -8.37 -2.00
CA GLN A 249 -15.58 -8.49 -3.10
C GLN A 249 -15.90 -7.13 -3.73
N ILE A 250 -16.20 -6.11 -2.92
CA ILE A 250 -16.46 -4.75 -3.41
C ILE A 250 -15.21 -4.22 -4.13
N GLN A 251 -14.01 -4.50 -3.64
CA GLN A 251 -12.77 -4.07 -4.30
C GLN A 251 -12.64 -4.67 -5.71
N ALA A 252 -12.92 -5.97 -5.86
CA ALA A 252 -12.92 -6.62 -7.17
C ALA A 252 -13.98 -6.00 -8.08
N ASP A 253 -15.18 -5.78 -7.56
CA ASP A 253 -16.30 -5.17 -8.30
C ASP A 253 -15.97 -3.74 -8.77
N VAL A 254 -15.33 -2.94 -7.91
CA VAL A 254 -14.93 -1.55 -8.16
C VAL A 254 -13.80 -1.45 -9.19
N LEU A 255 -12.81 -2.34 -9.16
CA LEU A 255 -11.69 -2.34 -10.09
C LEU A 255 -12.02 -3.02 -11.41
N GLY A 256 -12.86 -4.06 -11.38
CA GLY A 256 -13.14 -4.89 -12.54
C GLY A 256 -12.08 -5.92 -12.87
N VAL A 257 -11.15 -6.13 -11.94
CA VAL A 257 -10.14 -7.17 -12.04
C VAL A 257 -10.20 -8.03 -10.78
N PRO A 258 -9.66 -9.25 -10.83
CA PRO A 258 -9.71 -10.14 -9.69
C PRO A 258 -8.87 -9.60 -8.53
N VAL A 259 -9.37 -9.78 -7.31
CA VAL A 259 -8.65 -9.48 -6.07
C VAL A 259 -8.24 -10.80 -5.43
N VAL A 260 -6.96 -10.95 -5.07
CA VAL A 260 -6.41 -12.22 -4.59
C VAL A 260 -5.82 -12.07 -3.20
N ARG A 261 -6.42 -12.76 -2.23
CA ARG A 261 -5.93 -12.82 -0.85
C ARG A 261 -5.03 -14.06 -0.69
N PRO A 262 -3.77 -13.90 -0.25
CA PRO A 262 -2.88 -15.01 0.01
C PRO A 262 -3.29 -15.72 1.31
N ARG A 263 -2.85 -16.97 1.45
CA ARG A 263 -3.00 -17.76 2.68
C ARG A 263 -2.26 -17.15 3.87
N ASN A 264 -1.09 -16.57 3.61
CA ASN A 264 -0.35 -15.83 4.61
C ASN A 264 -0.52 -14.33 4.38
N VAL A 265 -1.26 -13.66 5.26
CA VAL A 265 -1.52 -12.22 5.20
C VAL A 265 -0.41 -11.37 5.81
N GLU A 266 0.58 -11.98 6.48
CA GLU A 266 1.77 -11.30 7.04
C GLU A 266 2.87 -11.17 5.97
N THR A 267 2.51 -10.61 4.81
CA THR A 267 3.36 -10.57 3.61
C THR A 267 4.62 -9.73 3.78
N THR A 268 4.60 -8.73 4.66
CA THR A 268 5.80 -7.96 5.05
C THR A 268 6.85 -8.85 5.70
N VAL A 269 6.47 -9.67 6.69
CA VAL A 269 7.42 -10.57 7.35
C VAL A 269 7.91 -11.63 6.38
N LEU A 270 6.99 -12.13 5.55
CA LEU A 270 7.26 -13.15 4.55
C LEU A 270 8.25 -12.65 3.48
N GLY A 271 8.09 -11.41 2.99
CA GLY A 271 9.02 -10.80 2.05
C GLY A 271 10.43 -10.65 2.61
N ALA A 272 10.57 -10.19 3.85
CA ALA A 272 11.86 -10.10 4.52
C ALA A 272 12.49 -11.50 4.67
N ALA A 273 11.71 -12.50 5.07
CA ALA A 273 12.18 -13.87 5.17
C ALA A 273 12.64 -14.43 3.81
N TYR A 274 11.92 -14.15 2.72
CA TYR A 274 12.32 -14.56 1.37
C TYR A 274 13.61 -13.88 0.92
N LEU A 275 13.73 -12.57 1.10
CA LEU A 275 14.95 -11.84 0.76
C LEU A 275 16.16 -12.37 1.56
N SER A 276 16.00 -12.59 2.87
CA SER A 276 17.06 -13.15 3.71
C SER A 276 17.39 -14.59 3.31
N GLY A 277 16.37 -15.38 2.96
CA GLY A 277 16.54 -16.77 2.54
C GLY A 277 17.23 -16.89 1.18
N ILE A 278 16.92 -16.01 0.22
CA ILE A 278 17.67 -15.91 -1.05
C ILE A 278 19.14 -15.56 -0.75
N ALA A 279 19.38 -14.56 0.13
CA ALA A 279 20.73 -14.12 0.48
C ALA A 279 21.65 -15.24 1.01
N VAL A 280 21.07 -16.23 1.70
CA VAL A 280 21.81 -17.36 2.29
C VAL A 280 21.56 -18.70 1.59
N GLY A 281 20.87 -18.71 0.44
CA GLY A 281 20.64 -19.90 -0.39
C GLY A 281 19.62 -20.91 0.15
N VAL A 282 18.63 -20.47 0.93
CA VAL A 282 17.43 -21.28 1.28
C VAL A 282 16.52 -21.41 0.07
N TRP A 283 16.38 -20.34 -0.71
CA TRP A 283 15.70 -20.32 -2.01
C TRP A 283 16.70 -19.95 -3.09
N ASP A 284 16.60 -20.59 -4.26
CA ASP A 284 17.50 -20.31 -5.39
C ASP A 284 17.21 -18.95 -6.06
N GLY A 285 16.02 -18.38 -5.82
CA GLY A 285 15.64 -17.07 -6.34
C GLY A 285 14.13 -16.81 -6.34
N ARG A 286 13.73 -15.78 -7.09
CA ARG A 286 12.33 -15.29 -7.17
C ARG A 286 11.33 -16.35 -7.61
N GLU A 287 11.68 -17.22 -8.55
CA GLU A 287 10.75 -18.25 -9.04
C GLU A 287 10.45 -19.32 -7.99
N ASP A 288 11.44 -19.68 -7.17
CA ASP A 288 11.26 -20.62 -6.07
C ASP A 288 10.36 -20.01 -4.98
N VAL A 289 10.57 -18.72 -4.68
CA VAL A 289 9.66 -17.95 -3.81
C VAL A 289 8.23 -17.90 -4.37
N ARG A 290 8.06 -17.61 -5.67
CA ARG A 290 6.74 -17.57 -6.33
C ARG A 290 6.02 -18.91 -6.21
N ALA A 291 6.73 -20.02 -6.29
CA ALA A 291 6.17 -21.37 -6.15
C ALA A 291 5.63 -21.67 -4.74
N THR A 292 6.07 -20.93 -3.72
CA THR A 292 5.55 -21.05 -2.34
C THR A 292 4.33 -20.20 -2.05
N TRP A 293 3.97 -19.28 -2.96
CA TRP A 293 2.84 -18.37 -2.76
C TRP A 293 1.51 -19.10 -2.99
N GLU A 294 0.72 -19.21 -1.91
CA GLU A 294 -0.56 -19.90 -1.91
C GLU A 294 -1.73 -18.91 -1.83
N VAL A 295 -2.72 -19.08 -2.70
CA VAL A 295 -4.00 -18.35 -2.64
C VAL A 295 -4.87 -18.94 -1.54
N ASP A 296 -5.40 -18.09 -0.65
CA ASP A 296 -6.54 -18.43 0.22
C ASP A 296 -7.83 -18.30 -0.59
N ARG A 297 -8.04 -17.11 -1.15
CA ARG A 297 -9.27 -16.79 -1.86
C ARG A 297 -9.05 -15.80 -2.97
N ARG A 298 -9.78 -16.02 -4.08
CA ARG A 298 -9.87 -15.12 -5.22
C ARG A 298 -11.30 -14.59 -5.31
N PHE A 299 -11.42 -13.27 -5.45
CA PHE A 299 -12.69 -12.57 -5.60
C PHE A 299 -12.80 -12.06 -7.04
N GLU A 300 -13.77 -12.59 -7.77
CA GLU A 300 -14.02 -12.23 -9.16
C GLU A 300 -15.00 -11.04 -9.24
N PRO A 301 -14.80 -10.09 -10.17
CA PRO A 301 -15.67 -8.93 -10.35
C PRO A 301 -17.09 -9.36 -10.79
N ARG A 302 -18.11 -8.76 -10.17
CA ARG A 302 -19.53 -9.06 -10.41
C ARG A 302 -20.30 -7.90 -11.03
N TRP A 303 -19.88 -6.66 -10.78
CA TRP A 303 -20.52 -5.49 -11.36
C TRP A 303 -20.27 -5.39 -12.86
N SER A 304 -21.30 -4.99 -13.60
CA SER A 304 -21.15 -4.58 -14.99
C SER A 304 -20.30 -3.31 -15.09
N GLU A 305 -19.79 -3.05 -16.29
CA GLU A 305 -19.05 -1.82 -16.57
C GLU A 305 -19.90 -0.56 -16.31
N ASP A 306 -21.16 -0.57 -16.74
CA ASP A 306 -22.11 0.54 -16.51
C ASP A 306 -22.36 0.79 -15.02
N GLU A 307 -22.56 -0.26 -14.23
CA GLU A 307 -22.77 -0.14 -12.79
C GLU A 307 -21.53 0.43 -12.11
N ARG A 308 -20.35 -0.11 -12.44
CA ARG A 308 -19.07 0.35 -11.91
C ARG A 308 -18.80 1.81 -12.25
N ALA A 309 -19.08 2.23 -13.49
CA ALA A 309 -18.92 3.60 -13.94
C ALA A 309 -19.89 4.55 -13.20
N SER A 310 -21.15 4.16 -13.04
CA SER A 310 -22.16 4.95 -12.33
C SER A 310 -21.80 5.16 -10.85
N ARG A 311 -21.42 4.08 -10.15
CA ARG A 311 -21.02 4.16 -8.73
C ARG A 311 -19.75 4.99 -8.54
N TYR A 312 -18.76 4.83 -9.42
CA TYR A 312 -17.54 5.62 -9.36
C TYR A 312 -17.79 7.10 -9.64
N ALA A 313 -18.69 7.44 -10.57
CA ALA A 313 -19.09 8.84 -10.78
C ALA A 313 -19.69 9.46 -9.50
N GLY A 314 -20.52 8.71 -8.76
CA GLY A 314 -21.04 9.13 -7.46
C GLY A 314 -19.93 9.35 -6.42
N TRP A 315 -18.93 8.47 -6.38
CA TRP A 315 -17.73 8.66 -5.55
C TRP A 315 -16.98 9.94 -5.91
N LYS A 316 -16.70 10.20 -7.19
CA LYS A 316 -15.99 11.41 -7.63
C LYS A 316 -16.74 12.69 -7.29
N ASP A 317 -18.07 12.70 -7.39
CA ASP A 317 -18.91 13.81 -6.92
C ASP A 317 -18.76 14.05 -5.41
N ALA A 318 -18.79 12.97 -4.61
CA ALA A 318 -18.62 13.07 -3.16
C ALA A 318 -17.23 13.60 -2.78
N VAL A 319 -16.17 13.14 -3.46
CA VAL A 319 -14.80 13.65 -3.27
C VAL A 319 -14.71 15.13 -3.61
N GLY A 320 -15.28 15.57 -4.74
CA GLY A 320 -15.31 16.98 -5.12
C GLY A 320 -15.84 17.87 -3.99
N ARG A 321 -16.93 17.46 -3.35
CA ARG A 321 -17.53 18.19 -2.21
C ARG A 321 -16.67 18.19 -0.93
N ALA A 322 -15.75 17.24 -0.79
CA ALA A 322 -14.90 17.09 0.40
C ALA A 322 -13.59 17.89 0.31
N LEU A 323 -13.13 18.22 -0.90
CA LEU A 323 -11.89 18.97 -1.15
C LEU A 323 -11.97 20.39 -0.56
N SER A 324 -10.83 20.87 -0.04
CA SER A 324 -10.71 22.18 0.59
C SER A 324 -10.88 23.33 -0.41
N ARG A 325 -10.46 23.13 -1.67
CA ARG A 325 -10.56 24.13 -2.75
C ARG A 325 -12.00 24.59 -3.02
N ASP A 326 -13.00 23.77 -2.70
CA ASP A 326 -14.42 24.13 -2.85
C ASP A 326 -15.01 24.79 -1.60
N ARG A 327 -14.33 24.76 -0.44
CA ARG A 327 -14.75 25.47 0.78
C ARG A 327 -14.47 26.96 0.71
N ASP A 328 -13.36 27.36 0.10
CA ASP A 328 -12.97 28.77 -0.03
C ASP A 328 -13.79 29.54 -1.08
N ARG A 329 -14.59 28.86 -1.92
CA ARG A 329 -15.51 29.49 -2.87
C ARG A 329 -16.89 29.83 -2.29
N ASN A 330 -17.20 29.34 -1.09
CA ASN A 330 -18.50 29.49 -0.44
C ASN A 330 -18.45 30.35 0.84
N LEU A 331 -17.35 31.09 1.06
CA LEU A 331 -17.20 32.16 2.06
C LEU A 331 -17.01 33.51 1.36
#